data_AF-A0A6I1I2B8-F1
#
_entry.id   AF-A0A6I1I2B8-F1
#
_cell.length_a   1.000
_cell.length_b   1.000
_cell.length_c   1.000
_cell.angle_alpha   90.00
_cell.angle_beta   90.00
_cell.angle_gamma   90.00
#
_symmetry.space_group_name_H-M   'P 1'
#
loop_
_entity.id
_entity.type
_entity.pdbx_description
1 polymer ?
#
loop_
_entity_poly.entity_id
_entity_poly.type
_entity_poly.pdbx_seq_one_letter_code
_entity_poly.pdbx_strand_id
1 'polypeptide(L)'
;MHDTSTQPHGAARPDQSDYRYISLNSLGLDPEQLDFYQLLLACRARGEAEESLRQVVRFRTDGYGKARFISSLDALPAPLATFPLWRAEIEGWPGELAREELLARASGRLGQPVGAFLASAGWRAALPDIWQTLLVLGWRQAGSPADAALAAQLTDVLRVVHFLQVLEGNRAKLDAHGARRDVLGAHLLWPAEGMPLPR
;
A
#
# COMPACT_ATOMS: atom_id res chain seq x y z
N MET A 1 -13.64 -11.58 -47.50
CA MET A 1 -14.03 -11.69 -46.09
C MET A 1 -12.76 -11.80 -45.27
N HIS A 2 -12.31 -10.71 -44.65
CA HIS A 2 -11.21 -10.71 -43.69
C HIS A 2 -11.72 -10.03 -42.42
N ASP A 3 -12.05 -10.85 -41.42
CA ASP A 3 -12.27 -10.40 -40.04
C ASP A 3 -10.91 -10.21 -39.37
N THR A 4 -10.44 -8.96 -39.30
CA THR A 4 -9.42 -8.57 -38.33
C THR A 4 -10.12 -8.28 -37.00
N SER A 5 -10.29 -9.31 -36.17
CA SER A 5 -10.63 -9.15 -34.76
C SER A 5 -9.44 -8.51 -34.04
N THR A 6 -9.53 -7.21 -33.84
CA THR A 6 -8.65 -6.46 -32.94
C THR A 6 -8.97 -6.88 -31.51
N GLN A 7 -8.19 -7.83 -30.96
CA GLN A 7 -8.16 -8.04 -29.52
C GLN A 7 -7.62 -6.76 -28.85
N PRO A 8 -8.27 -6.25 -27.79
CA PRO A 8 -7.70 -5.14 -27.05
C PRO A 8 -6.44 -5.64 -26.34
N HIS A 9 -5.29 -5.07 -26.72
CA HIS A 9 -4.04 -5.26 -26.01
C HIS A 9 -4.26 -4.96 -24.53
N GLY A 10 -3.83 -5.89 -23.68
CA GLY A 10 -3.84 -5.75 -22.23
C GLY A 10 -3.26 -4.41 -21.81
N ALA A 11 -3.89 -3.79 -20.81
CA ALA A 11 -3.43 -2.55 -20.23
C ALA A 11 -1.92 -2.67 -19.94
N ALA A 12 -1.13 -1.79 -20.55
CA ALA A 12 0.29 -1.72 -20.30
C ALA A 12 0.49 -1.61 -18.79
N ARG A 13 1.29 -2.51 -18.21
CA ARG A 13 1.68 -2.40 -16.81
C ARG A 13 2.23 -0.98 -16.61
N PRO A 14 1.75 -0.24 -15.59
CA PRO A 14 2.28 1.08 -15.34
C PRO A 14 3.80 1.00 -15.22
N ASP A 15 4.47 1.96 -15.83
CA ASP A 15 5.92 2.09 -15.73
C ASP A 15 6.30 2.10 -14.24
N GLN A 16 7.42 1.46 -13.89
CA GLN A 16 7.88 1.42 -12.49
C GLN A 16 8.17 2.82 -11.93
N SER A 17 8.34 3.80 -12.83
CA SER A 17 8.46 5.23 -12.53
C SER A 17 7.14 5.94 -12.21
N ASP A 18 5.99 5.32 -12.48
CA ASP A 18 4.69 5.99 -12.36
C ASP A 18 4.27 6.09 -10.89
N TYR A 19 4.54 7.27 -10.32
CA TYR A 19 4.22 7.61 -8.94
C TYR A 19 2.72 7.67 -8.63
N ARG A 20 1.83 7.48 -9.61
CA ARG A 20 0.38 7.36 -9.38
C ARG A 20 -0.02 5.97 -8.89
N TYR A 21 0.91 5.03 -8.85
CA TYR A 21 0.65 3.66 -8.42
C TYR A 21 1.59 3.22 -7.31
N ILE A 22 1.06 2.43 -6.38
CA ILE A 22 1.81 1.80 -5.29
C ILE A 22 1.78 0.29 -5.53
N SER A 23 2.94 -0.29 -5.81
CA SER A 23 3.11 -1.74 -5.95
C SER A 23 4.01 -2.26 -4.84
N LEU A 24 4.10 -3.59 -4.69
CA LEU A 24 5.08 -4.21 -3.80
C LEU A 24 6.50 -3.74 -4.14
N ASN A 25 6.85 -3.79 -5.44
CA ASN A 25 8.17 -3.40 -5.92
C ASN A 25 8.46 -1.92 -5.67
N SER A 26 7.49 -1.02 -5.84
CA SER A 26 7.71 0.42 -5.59
C SER A 26 8.03 0.71 -4.13
N LEU A 27 7.53 -0.13 -3.21
CA LEU A 27 7.80 -0.06 -1.78
C LEU A 27 9.03 -0.89 -1.35
N GLY A 28 9.72 -1.56 -2.29
CA GLY A 28 10.89 -2.40 -2.00
C GLY A 28 10.54 -3.73 -1.33
N LEU A 29 9.34 -4.26 -1.58
CA LEU A 29 8.86 -5.53 -1.06
C LEU A 29 8.77 -6.56 -2.20
N ASP A 30 9.40 -7.72 -2.03
CA ASP A 30 9.23 -8.82 -2.98
C ASP A 30 7.99 -9.63 -2.62
N PRO A 31 7.19 -10.10 -3.60
CA PRO A 31 6.02 -10.94 -3.34
C PRO A 31 6.35 -12.23 -2.56
N GLU A 32 7.58 -12.74 -2.69
CA GLU A 32 8.07 -13.92 -1.96
C GLU A 32 8.21 -13.69 -0.46
N GLN A 33 8.32 -12.42 -0.02
CA GLN A 33 8.38 -12.05 1.40
C GLN A 33 6.99 -12.02 2.06
N LEU A 34 5.92 -12.23 1.28
CA LEU A 34 4.54 -12.26 1.77
C LEU A 34 4.06 -13.70 1.95
N ASP A 35 4.49 -14.34 3.04
CA ASP A 35 4.20 -15.76 3.35
C ASP A 35 2.71 -16.12 3.20
N PHE A 36 1.81 -15.27 3.72
CA PHE A 36 0.36 -15.49 3.64
C PHE A 36 -0.17 -15.35 2.21
N TYR A 37 0.38 -14.42 1.43
CA TYR A 37 0.02 -14.28 0.02
C TYR A 37 0.42 -15.52 -0.78
N GLN A 38 1.61 -16.07 -0.52
CA GLN A 38 2.05 -17.32 -1.14
C GLN A 38 1.14 -18.51 -0.79
N LEU A 39 0.69 -18.59 0.46
CA LEU A 39 -0.31 -19.57 0.88
C LEU A 39 -1.62 -19.43 0.09
N LEU A 40 -2.16 -18.21 -0.02
CA LEU A 40 -3.40 -17.98 -0.76
C LEU A 40 -3.27 -18.31 -2.25
N LEU A 41 -2.12 -18.01 -2.86
CA LEU A 41 -1.82 -18.41 -4.23
C LEU A 41 -1.81 -19.93 -4.38
N ALA A 42 -1.22 -20.66 -3.44
CA ALA A 42 -1.18 -22.12 -3.45
C ALA A 42 -2.59 -22.73 -3.31
N CYS A 43 -3.41 -22.24 -2.38
CA CYS A 43 -4.80 -22.69 -2.23
C CYS A 43 -5.61 -22.42 -3.51
N ARG A 44 -5.43 -21.24 -4.13
CA ARG A 44 -6.09 -20.91 -5.39
C ARG A 44 -5.66 -21.80 -6.54
N ALA A 45 -4.37 -22.10 -6.68
CA ALA A 45 -3.85 -23.00 -7.71
C ALA A 45 -4.45 -24.41 -7.61
N ARG A 46 -4.88 -24.82 -6.42
CA ARG A 46 -5.56 -26.10 -6.15
C ARG A 46 -7.08 -26.03 -6.25
N GLY A 47 -7.66 -24.84 -6.47
CA GLY A 47 -9.11 -24.63 -6.50
C GLY A 47 -9.80 -24.72 -5.13
N GLU A 48 -9.04 -24.61 -4.03
CA GLU A 48 -9.53 -24.85 -2.66
C GLU A 48 -10.12 -23.57 -2.05
N ALA A 49 -11.24 -23.08 -2.59
CA ALA A 49 -11.85 -21.82 -2.13
C ALA A 49 -12.23 -21.80 -0.63
N GLU A 50 -12.69 -22.93 -0.10
CA GLU A 50 -13.00 -23.09 1.33
C GLU A 50 -11.73 -23.08 2.20
N GLU A 51 -10.63 -23.65 1.70
CA GLU A 51 -9.34 -23.60 2.39
C GLU A 51 -8.82 -22.17 2.44
N SER A 52 -8.87 -21.43 1.33
CA SER A 52 -8.48 -20.02 1.32
C SER A 52 -9.28 -19.21 2.34
N LEU A 53 -10.59 -19.45 2.46
CA LEU A 53 -11.42 -18.79 3.47
C LEU A 53 -10.99 -19.16 4.90
N ARG A 54 -10.73 -20.45 5.17
CA ARG A 54 -10.23 -20.90 6.48
C ARG A 54 -8.90 -20.24 6.83
N GLN A 55 -7.98 -20.12 5.88
CA GLN A 55 -6.69 -19.47 6.09
C GLN A 55 -6.83 -17.97 6.33
N VAL A 56 -7.76 -17.30 5.66
CA VAL A 56 -8.08 -15.88 5.92
C VAL A 56 -8.60 -15.67 7.34
N VAL A 57 -9.55 -16.49 7.78
CA VAL A 57 -10.06 -16.43 9.16
C VAL A 57 -8.92 -16.67 10.16
N ARG A 58 -8.10 -17.69 9.92
CA ARG A 58 -6.96 -18.03 10.77
C ARG A 58 -5.93 -16.89 10.84
N PHE A 59 -5.61 -16.25 9.71
CA PHE A 59 -4.68 -15.11 9.71
C PHE A 59 -5.19 -13.96 10.58
N ARG A 60 -6.49 -13.66 10.56
CA ARG A 60 -7.09 -12.62 11.39
C ARG A 60 -6.94 -12.88 12.89
N THR A 61 -6.94 -14.15 13.30
CA THR A 61 -6.85 -14.55 14.72
C THR A 61 -5.40 -14.77 15.18
N ASP A 62 -4.62 -15.48 14.38
CA ASP A 62 -3.32 -16.02 14.79
C ASP A 62 -2.13 -15.42 14.03
N GLY A 63 -2.36 -14.68 12.94
CA GLY A 63 -1.33 -14.33 11.95
C GLY A 63 -0.89 -15.52 11.10
N TYR A 64 0.19 -15.35 10.35
CA TYR A 64 0.81 -16.43 9.56
C TYR A 64 2.30 -16.17 9.34
N GLY A 65 3.13 -17.18 9.63
CA GLY A 65 4.59 -17.02 9.57
C GLY A 65 5.04 -15.90 10.52
N LYS A 66 5.76 -14.91 9.99
CA LYS A 66 6.16 -13.71 10.74
C LYS A 66 5.09 -12.62 10.72
N ALA A 67 4.11 -12.73 9.84
CA ALA A 67 3.16 -11.68 9.57
C ALA A 67 1.99 -11.70 10.56
N ARG A 68 1.56 -10.52 10.98
CA ARG A 68 0.47 -10.32 11.91
C ARG A 68 -0.66 -9.53 11.28
N PHE A 69 -1.89 -9.91 11.59
CA PHE A 69 -3.05 -9.10 11.23
C PHE A 69 -3.09 -7.83 12.07
N ILE A 70 -3.18 -6.68 11.41
CA ILE A 70 -3.37 -5.39 12.07
C ILE A 70 -4.87 -5.22 12.29
N SER A 71 -5.32 -5.30 13.54
CA SER A 71 -6.74 -5.17 13.91
C SER A 71 -7.18 -3.73 14.15
N SER A 72 -6.24 -2.81 14.37
CA SER A 72 -6.48 -1.37 14.52
C SER A 72 -5.24 -0.58 14.09
N LEU A 73 -5.44 0.69 13.72
CA LEU A 73 -4.36 1.58 13.31
C LEU A 73 -3.31 1.79 14.43
N ASP A 74 -3.76 1.80 15.68
CA ASP A 74 -2.90 2.00 16.87
C ASP A 74 -1.95 0.81 17.14
N ALA A 75 -2.17 -0.34 16.50
CA ALA A 75 -1.25 -1.48 16.59
C ALA A 75 0.03 -1.27 15.76
N LEU A 76 0.07 -0.26 14.90
CA LEU A 76 1.26 0.07 14.12
C LEU A 76 2.32 0.78 14.98
N PRO A 77 3.62 0.53 14.74
CA PRO A 77 4.68 1.26 15.41
C PRO A 77 4.63 2.76 15.07
N ALA A 78 4.93 3.62 16.04
CA ALA A 78 5.07 5.04 15.79
C ALA A 78 6.19 5.30 14.75
N PRO A 79 6.02 6.27 13.83
CA PRO A 79 4.89 7.21 13.73
C PRO A 79 3.74 6.73 12.82
N LEU A 80 3.71 5.49 12.35
CA LEU A 80 2.81 5.05 11.27
C LEU A 80 1.32 5.27 11.57
N ALA A 81 0.90 5.09 12.82
CA ALA A 81 -0.49 5.28 13.22
C ALA A 81 -1.01 6.71 12.98
N THR A 82 -0.13 7.71 12.87
CA THR A 82 -0.53 9.11 12.61
C THR A 82 -0.61 9.45 11.13
N PHE A 83 -0.20 8.54 10.25
CA PHE A 83 -0.06 8.83 8.82
C PHE A 83 -1.39 9.15 8.12
N PRO A 84 -2.54 8.53 8.43
CA PRO A 84 -3.81 8.94 7.84
C PRO A 84 -4.17 10.40 8.13
N LEU A 85 -3.88 10.89 9.34
CA LEU A 85 -4.04 12.31 9.67
C LEU A 85 -3.03 13.17 8.88
N TRP A 86 -1.77 12.74 8.85
CA TRP A 86 -0.73 13.48 8.14
C TRP A 86 -0.99 13.58 6.64
N ARG A 87 -1.57 12.53 6.01
CA ARG A 87 -2.02 12.57 4.62
C ARG A 87 -2.94 13.76 4.38
N ALA A 88 -3.98 13.90 5.20
CA ALA A 88 -4.94 15.00 5.09
C ALA A 88 -4.27 16.37 5.30
N GLU A 89 -3.30 16.47 6.21
CA GLU A 89 -2.52 17.69 6.40
C GLU A 89 -1.70 18.07 5.16
N ILE A 90 -0.97 17.12 4.55
CA ILE A 90 -0.16 17.39 3.36
C ILE A 90 -1.05 17.78 2.18
N GLU A 91 -2.19 17.12 2.02
CA GLU A 91 -3.21 17.50 1.03
C GLU A 91 -3.78 18.90 1.28
N GLY A 92 -3.77 19.38 2.53
CA GLY A 92 -4.22 20.71 2.90
C GLY A 92 -3.18 21.82 2.72
N TRP A 93 -1.91 21.51 2.43
CA TRP A 93 -0.86 22.52 2.32
C TRP A 93 -1.02 23.38 1.06
N PRO A 94 -1.33 24.69 1.21
CA PRO A 94 -1.58 25.56 0.08
C PRO A 94 -0.28 25.97 -0.61
N GLY A 95 -0.40 26.38 -1.87
CA GLY A 95 0.67 27.04 -2.61
C GLY A 95 1.83 26.14 -3.02
N GLU A 96 2.87 26.77 -3.54
CA GLU A 96 4.11 26.10 -3.90
C GLU A 96 5.01 25.94 -2.68
N LEU A 97 5.61 24.75 -2.52
CA LEU A 97 6.55 24.45 -1.43
C LEU A 97 7.81 23.84 -1.99
N ALA A 98 8.96 24.42 -1.69
CA ALA A 98 10.23 23.86 -2.13
C ALA A 98 10.45 22.46 -1.54
N ARG A 99 11.20 21.61 -2.27
CA ARG A 99 11.50 20.24 -1.84
C ARG A 99 12.14 20.21 -0.45
N GLU A 100 13.06 21.12 -0.19
CA GLU A 100 13.78 21.26 1.08
C GLU A 100 12.83 21.57 2.23
N GLU A 101 11.81 22.40 1.97
CA GLU A 101 10.78 22.72 2.96
C GLU A 101 9.89 21.50 3.24
N LEU A 102 9.48 20.76 2.20
CA LEU A 102 8.72 19.52 2.34
C LEU A 102 9.50 18.48 3.15
N LEU A 103 10.80 18.31 2.87
CA LEU A 103 11.69 17.41 3.60
C LEU A 103 11.88 17.84 5.06
N ALA A 104 12.02 19.14 5.33
CA ALA A 104 12.14 19.66 6.68
C ALA A 104 10.86 19.41 7.50
N ARG A 105 9.69 19.71 6.93
CA ARG A 105 8.39 19.44 7.56
C ARG A 105 8.19 17.95 7.83
N ALA A 106 8.50 17.10 6.85
CA ALA A 106 8.40 15.65 6.99
C ALA A 106 9.35 15.10 8.06
N SER A 107 10.61 15.54 8.06
CA SER A 107 11.58 15.12 9.07
C SER A 107 11.18 15.56 10.48
N GLY A 108 10.60 16.77 10.61
CA GLY A 108 10.05 17.25 11.87
C GLY A 108 8.89 16.40 12.40
N ARG A 109 7.99 15.94 11.52
CA ARG A 109 6.89 15.03 11.88
C ARG A 109 7.37 13.62 12.24
N LEU A 110 8.39 13.13 11.54
CA LEU A 110 8.97 11.80 11.79
C LEU A 110 9.89 11.78 13.02
N GLY A 111 10.36 12.94 13.49
CA GLY A 111 11.38 13.05 14.53
C GLY A 111 12.78 12.62 14.08
N GLN A 112 12.96 12.38 12.78
CA GLN A 112 14.21 11.90 12.16
C GLN A 112 14.19 12.23 10.66
N PRO A 113 15.35 12.21 9.98
CA PRO A 113 15.41 12.40 8.53
C PRO A 113 14.55 11.38 7.77
N VAL A 114 13.92 11.80 6.66
CA VAL A 114 13.04 10.95 5.83
C VAL A 114 13.76 9.67 5.38
N GLY A 115 14.98 9.80 4.84
CA GLY A 115 15.78 8.62 4.44
C GLY A 115 16.08 7.66 5.58
N ALA A 116 16.30 8.16 6.81
CA ALA A 116 16.55 7.32 7.99
C ALA A 116 15.29 6.54 8.41
N PHE A 117 14.13 7.19 8.38
CA PHE A 117 12.85 6.53 8.61
C PHE A 117 12.57 5.44 7.56
N LEU A 118 12.78 5.72 6.27
CA LEU A 118 12.56 4.76 5.18
C LEU A 118 13.50 3.54 5.27
N ALA A 119 14.69 3.71 5.84
CA ALA A 119 15.63 2.61 6.11
C ALA A 119 15.35 1.86 7.43
N SER A 120 14.47 2.40 8.28
CA SER A 120 14.25 1.90 9.64
C SER A 120 13.73 0.46 9.66
N ALA A 121 14.12 -0.30 10.69
CA ALA A 121 13.60 -1.65 10.89
C ALA A 121 12.10 -1.65 11.18
N GLY A 122 11.58 -0.61 11.84
CA GLY A 122 10.16 -0.48 12.16
C GLY A 122 9.29 -0.40 10.90
N TRP A 123 9.65 0.45 9.94
CA TRP A 123 8.96 0.52 8.65
C TRP A 123 9.07 -0.80 7.88
N ARG A 124 10.29 -1.35 7.74
CA ARG A 124 10.52 -2.58 6.98
C ARG A 124 9.78 -3.79 7.56
N ALA A 125 9.61 -3.85 8.87
CA ALA A 125 8.85 -4.91 9.54
C ALA A 125 7.32 -4.72 9.40
N ALA A 126 6.83 -3.47 9.45
CA ALA A 126 5.40 -3.19 9.33
C ALA A 126 4.87 -3.34 7.90
N LEU A 127 5.71 -3.13 6.88
CA LEU A 127 5.31 -3.15 5.48
C LEU A 127 4.66 -4.50 5.05
N PRO A 128 5.25 -5.68 5.33
CA PRO A 128 4.60 -6.96 5.06
C PRO A 128 3.28 -7.18 5.80
N ASP A 129 3.17 -6.71 7.05
CA ASP A 129 1.96 -6.83 7.87
C ASP A 129 0.81 -5.99 7.29
N ILE A 130 1.11 -4.75 6.90
CA ILE A 130 0.15 -3.85 6.26
C ILE A 130 -0.37 -4.47 4.96
N TRP A 131 0.51 -4.96 4.08
CA TRP A 131 0.10 -5.58 2.82
C TRP A 131 -0.74 -6.83 3.02
N GLN A 132 -0.34 -7.74 3.90
CA GLN A 132 -1.09 -8.98 4.14
C GLN A 132 -2.42 -8.74 4.84
N THR A 133 -2.48 -7.75 5.73
CA THR A 133 -3.74 -7.28 6.30
C THR A 133 -4.66 -6.72 5.23
N LEU A 134 -4.15 -5.86 4.34
CA LEU A 134 -4.92 -5.29 3.22
C LEU A 134 -5.45 -6.39 2.28
N LEU A 135 -4.65 -7.43 1.99
CA LEU A 135 -5.10 -8.60 1.21
C LEU A 135 -6.27 -9.31 1.89
N VAL A 136 -6.21 -9.49 3.21
CA VAL A 136 -7.29 -10.12 4.00
C VAL A 136 -8.54 -9.24 4.06
N LEU A 137 -8.39 -7.94 4.25
CA LEU A 137 -9.54 -7.01 4.28
C LEU A 137 -10.23 -6.90 2.92
N GLY A 138 -9.51 -7.12 1.82
CA GLY A 138 -10.05 -7.23 0.47
C GLY A 138 -10.68 -8.60 0.14
N TRP A 139 -10.49 -9.61 1.00
CA TRP A 139 -10.95 -10.98 0.76
C TRP A 139 -12.43 -11.14 1.16
N ARG A 140 -13.31 -11.08 0.14
CA ARG A 140 -14.79 -11.15 0.14
C ARG A 140 -15.54 -9.84 0.42
N GLN A 141 -16.61 -9.69 -0.38
CA GLN A 141 -17.66 -8.67 -0.33
C GLN A 141 -18.44 -8.74 0.99
N ALA A 142 -18.78 -7.57 1.53
CA ALA A 142 -19.35 -7.35 2.86
C ALA A 142 -18.35 -7.46 4.02
N GLY A 143 -17.19 -6.82 3.87
CA GLY A 143 -16.46 -6.34 5.04
C GLY A 143 -17.36 -5.41 5.85
N SER A 144 -17.30 -5.53 7.18
CA SER A 144 -17.96 -4.58 8.07
C SER A 144 -17.50 -3.15 7.74
N PRO A 145 -18.29 -2.10 8.05
CA PRO A 145 -17.83 -0.71 7.92
C PRO A 145 -16.49 -0.46 8.62
N ALA A 146 -16.21 -1.19 9.69
CA ALA A 146 -14.92 -1.14 10.40
C ALA A 146 -13.76 -1.70 9.56
N ASP A 147 -13.95 -2.83 8.88
CA ASP A 147 -12.93 -3.41 7.99
C ASP A 147 -12.62 -2.49 6.81
N ALA A 148 -13.65 -1.87 6.23
CA ALA A 148 -13.48 -0.90 5.14
C ALA A 148 -12.75 0.37 5.62
N ALA A 149 -13.09 0.87 6.80
CA ALA A 149 -12.41 2.02 7.41
C ALA A 149 -10.94 1.70 7.71
N LEU A 150 -10.64 0.52 8.25
CA LEU A 150 -9.28 0.08 8.51
C LEU A 150 -8.47 -0.08 7.22
N ALA A 151 -9.06 -0.68 6.18
CA ALA A 151 -8.40 -0.80 4.88
C ALA A 151 -8.06 0.57 4.28
N ALA A 152 -8.96 1.55 4.40
CA ALA A 152 -8.70 2.92 3.96
C ALA A 152 -7.55 3.57 4.76
N GLN A 153 -7.55 3.43 6.09
CA GLN A 153 -6.49 3.95 6.95
C GLN A 153 -5.12 3.32 6.64
N LEU A 154 -5.06 2.00 6.48
CA LEU A 154 -3.82 1.29 6.11
C LEU A 154 -3.34 1.67 4.71
N THR A 155 -4.26 1.91 3.78
CA THR A 155 -3.94 2.44 2.45
C THR A 155 -3.31 3.84 2.55
N ASP A 156 -3.82 4.68 3.46
CA ASP A 156 -3.28 6.02 3.67
C ASP A 156 -1.87 5.99 4.29
N VAL A 157 -1.58 5.02 5.16
CA VAL A 157 -0.22 4.77 5.64
C VAL A 157 0.72 4.51 4.45
N LEU A 158 0.33 3.63 3.52
CA LEU A 158 1.15 3.33 2.33
C LEU A 158 1.32 4.55 1.42
N ARG A 159 0.28 5.37 1.24
CA ARG A 159 0.33 6.59 0.43
C ARG A 159 1.29 7.63 0.99
N VAL A 160 1.29 7.83 2.31
CA VAL A 160 2.24 8.76 2.95
C VAL A 160 3.66 8.23 2.78
N VAL A 161 3.90 6.94 2.98
CA VAL A 161 5.25 6.39 2.77
C VAL A 161 5.70 6.51 1.32
N HIS A 162 4.81 6.23 0.37
CA HIS A 162 5.08 6.41 -1.06
C HIS A 162 5.42 7.87 -1.38
N PHE A 163 4.66 8.83 -0.84
CA PHE A 163 4.98 10.25 -0.95
C PHE A 163 6.38 10.58 -0.43
N LEU A 164 6.77 10.03 0.73
CA LEU A 164 8.10 10.21 1.29
C LEU A 164 9.20 9.62 0.41
N GLN A 165 8.97 8.46 -0.21
CA GLN A 165 9.93 7.85 -1.15
C GLN A 165 10.10 8.70 -2.41
N VAL A 166 9.00 9.25 -2.96
CA VAL A 166 9.06 10.14 -4.13
C VAL A 166 9.80 11.43 -3.79
N LEU A 167 9.52 12.01 -2.61
CA LEU A 167 10.16 13.22 -2.11
C LEU A 167 11.67 13.03 -1.88
N GLU A 168 12.04 12.00 -1.11
CA GLU A 168 13.43 11.68 -0.79
C GLU A 168 14.23 11.36 -2.06
N GLY A 169 13.68 10.49 -2.92
CA GLY A 169 14.32 10.07 -4.17
C GLY A 169 14.30 11.12 -5.28
N ASN A 170 13.69 12.30 -5.06
CA ASN A 170 13.52 13.36 -6.05
C ASN A 170 12.94 12.84 -7.39
N ARG A 171 11.95 11.93 -7.30
CA ARG A 171 11.41 11.22 -8.46
C ARG A 171 10.34 12.02 -9.22
N ALA A 172 9.77 13.03 -8.56
CA ALA A 172 8.79 13.94 -9.13
C ALA A 172 8.93 15.35 -8.51
N LYS A 173 8.50 16.38 -9.25
CA LYS A 173 8.36 17.73 -8.72
C LYS A 173 7.09 17.81 -7.86
N LEU A 174 7.26 17.92 -6.55
CA LEU A 174 6.17 17.98 -5.56
C LEU A 174 5.91 19.41 -5.05
N ASP A 175 6.46 20.39 -5.74
CA ASP A 175 6.36 21.81 -5.43
C ASP A 175 4.92 22.31 -5.56
N ALA A 176 4.21 21.89 -6.59
CA ALA A 176 2.80 22.24 -6.79
C ALA A 176 1.86 21.42 -5.88
N HIS A 177 0.80 22.08 -5.40
CA HIS A 177 -0.26 21.43 -4.61
C HIS A 177 -0.91 20.26 -5.33
N GLY A 178 -1.19 20.40 -6.63
CA GLY A 178 -1.74 19.32 -7.46
C GLY A 178 -0.84 18.08 -7.49
N ALA A 179 0.48 18.27 -7.67
CA ALA A 179 1.43 17.17 -7.72
C ALA A 179 1.51 16.39 -6.39
N ARG A 180 1.44 17.09 -5.26
CA ARG A 180 1.37 16.43 -3.94
C ARG A 180 0.10 15.59 -3.81
N ARG A 181 -1.06 16.13 -4.23
CA ARG A 181 -2.33 15.42 -4.21
C ARG A 181 -2.34 14.20 -5.11
N ASP A 182 -1.73 14.29 -6.29
CA ASP A 182 -1.65 13.15 -7.22
C ASP A 182 -0.86 11.98 -6.62
N VAL A 183 0.28 12.27 -5.95
CA VAL A 183 1.08 11.23 -5.28
C VAL A 183 0.38 10.67 -4.05
N LEU A 184 -0.26 11.52 -3.24
CA LEU A 184 -1.05 11.05 -2.08
C LEU A 184 -2.33 10.33 -2.50
N GLY A 185 -2.81 10.56 -3.71
CA GLY A 185 -3.93 9.87 -4.35
C GLY A 185 -3.55 8.54 -5.00
N ALA A 186 -2.29 8.11 -4.92
CA ALA A 186 -1.81 6.94 -5.62
C ALA A 186 -2.65 5.68 -5.32
N HIS A 187 -2.81 4.86 -6.36
CA HIS A 187 -3.63 3.65 -6.34
C HIS A 187 -2.79 2.42 -6.02
N LEU A 188 -3.28 1.57 -5.11
CA LEU A 188 -2.63 0.30 -4.81
C LEU A 188 -2.83 -0.68 -5.97
N LEU A 189 -1.72 -1.26 -6.42
CA LEU A 189 -1.68 -2.36 -7.35
C LEU A 189 -1.48 -3.65 -6.56
N TRP A 190 -2.48 -4.52 -6.63
CA TRP A 190 -2.38 -5.83 -6.02
C TRP A 190 -1.42 -6.72 -6.82
N PRO A 191 -0.55 -7.51 -6.15
CA PRO A 191 0.36 -8.42 -6.82
C PRO A 191 -0.43 -9.44 -7.66
N ALA A 192 -0.26 -9.34 -8.98
CA ALA A 192 -0.83 -10.15 -10.06
C ALA A 192 -2.36 -10.32 -10.10
N GLU A 193 -2.92 -10.00 -11.26
CA GLU A 193 -4.28 -10.32 -11.71
C GLU A 193 -4.72 -11.71 -11.24
N GLY A 194 -5.76 -11.74 -10.39
CA GLY A 194 -6.46 -12.98 -10.07
C GLY A 194 -6.78 -13.22 -8.61
N MET A 195 -6.46 -12.33 -7.68
CA MET A 195 -7.47 -12.12 -6.64
C MET A 195 -8.65 -11.42 -7.31
N PRO A 196 -9.82 -12.05 -7.47
CA PRO A 196 -10.99 -11.26 -7.79
C PRO A 196 -11.16 -10.25 -6.65
N LEU A 197 -11.02 -8.96 -6.96
CA LEU A 197 -11.79 -7.98 -6.22
C LEU A 197 -13.24 -8.36 -6.46
N PRO A 198 -14.01 -8.64 -5.41
CA PRO A 198 -15.40 -8.99 -5.58
C PRO A 198 -16.10 -7.75 -6.17
N ARG A 199 -16.70 -7.89 -7.38
CA ARG A 199 -17.43 -6.84 -8.11
C ARG A 199 -18.69 -6.37 -7.41
#